data_AF-A0A5S9MIH9-F1
#
_entry.id   AF-A0A5S9MIH9-F1
#
_cell.length_a   1.000
_cell.length_b   1.000
_cell.length_c   1.000
_cell.angle_alpha   90.00
_cell.angle_beta   90.00
_cell.angle_gamma   90.00
#
_symmetry.space_group_name_H-M   'P 1'
#
loop_
_entity.id
_entity.type
_entity.pdbx_description
1 polymer ?
#
loop_
_entity_poly.entity_id
_entity_poly.type
_entity_poly.pdbx_seq_one_letter_code
_entity_poly.pdbx_strand_id
1 'polypeptide(L)' 'MKKVVGEQVLIDDYAHHPTEIEVTIEAARQKYPDRDIVAVFQPHTFTRTQQFLSEFADSLKKSRLCLPL' A
#
# COMPACT_ATOMS: atom_id res chain seq x y z
N MET A 1 4.86 5.76 9.75
CA MET A 1 6.16 6.46 9.92
C MET A 1 6.82 6.70 8.56
N LYS A 2 7.64 7.76 8.40
CA LYS A 2 8.39 8.05 7.15
C LYS A 2 9.89 7.97 7.41
N LYS A 3 10.62 7.32 6.50
CA LYS A 3 12.09 7.30 6.49
C LYS A 3 12.62 7.56 5.08
N VAL A 4 13.79 8.17 4.96
CA VAL A 4 14.50 8.33 3.68
C VAL A 4 15.70 7.39 3.67
N VAL A 5 15.87 6.64 2.58
CA VAL A 5 16.97 5.69 2.38
C VAL A 5 17.53 5.93 0.98
N GLY A 6 18.71 6.54 0.89
CA GLY A 6 19.23 7.03 -0.38
C GLY A 6 18.23 8.01 -1.03
N GLU A 7 17.83 7.72 -2.27
CA GLU A 7 16.83 8.51 -3.01
C GLU A 7 15.38 8.07 -2.76
N GLN A 8 15.18 6.96 -2.03
CA GLN A 8 13.87 6.37 -1.77
C GLN A 8 13.23 6.91 -0.49
N VAL A 9 11.90 7.00 -0.51
CA VAL A 9 11.09 7.31 0.67
C VAL A 9 10.35 6.05 1.08
N LEU A 10 10.64 5.56 2.28
CA LEU A 10 9.90 4.47 2.91
C LEU A 10 8.77 5.06 3.76
N ILE A 11 7.56 4.58 3.52
CA ILE A 11 6.36 4.90 4.30
C ILE A 11 5.88 3.58 4.88
N ASP A 12 5.78 3.52 6.19
CA ASP A 12 5.24 2.38 6.92
C ASP A 12 3.92 2.79 7.56
N ASP A 13 2.87 2.03 7.29
CA ASP A 13 1.48 2.33 7.61
C ASP A 13 0.76 1.05 8.05
N TYR A 14 -0.09 1.15 9.08
CA TYR A 14 -0.79 0.00 9.67
C TYR A 14 -2.10 -0.35 8.94
N ALA A 15 -2.34 0.24 7.76
CA ALA A 15 -3.50 -0.06 6.92
C ALA A 15 -3.64 -1.58 6.69
N HIS A 16 -4.75 -2.12 7.18
CA HIS A 16 -5.09 -3.55 7.10
C HIS A 16 -6.54 -3.76 6.61
N HIS A 17 -7.24 -2.68 6.32
CA HIS A 17 -8.48 -2.65 5.56
C HIS A 17 -8.22 -2.13 4.12
N PRO A 18 -8.90 -2.67 3.08
CA PRO A 18 -8.73 -2.20 1.70
C PRO A 18 -8.84 -0.67 1.52
N THR A 19 -9.82 -0.05 2.17
CA THR A 19 -10.03 1.41 2.13
C THR A 19 -8.86 2.20 2.74
N GLU A 20 -8.24 1.68 3.80
CA GLU A 20 -7.08 2.34 4.42
C GLU A 20 -5.88 2.28 3.47
N ILE A 21 -5.68 1.15 2.80
CA ILE A 21 -4.61 0.97 1.80
C ILE A 21 -4.80 1.94 0.63
N GLU A 22 -6.03 2.06 0.13
CA GLU A 22 -6.39 2.99 -0.93
C GLU A 22 -6.06 4.44 -0.54
N VAL A 23 -6.52 4.89 0.62
CA VAL A 23 -6.25 6.24 1.12
C VAL A 23 -4.74 6.48 1.30
N THR A 24 -4.01 5.49 1.80
CA THR A 24 -2.55 5.57 1.96
C THR A 24 -1.83 5.73 0.63
N ILE A 25 -2.21 4.95 -0.40
CA ILE A 25 -1.62 5.06 -1.75
C ILE A 25 -1.95 6.42 -2.38
N GLU A 26 -3.19 6.91 -2.23
CA GLU A 26 -3.60 8.20 -2.76
C GLU A 26 -2.87 9.36 -2.09
N ALA A 27 -2.74 9.33 -0.76
CA ALA A 27 -1.98 10.31 0.00
C ALA A 27 -0.49 10.32 -0.42
N ALA A 28 0.10 9.14 -0.64
CA ALA A 28 1.47 9.02 -1.16
C ALA A 28 1.60 9.64 -2.57
N ARG A 29 0.61 9.42 -3.45
CA ARG A 29 0.60 9.94 -4.82
C ARG A 29 0.45 11.45 -4.88
N GLN A 30 -0.42 12.02 -4.04
CA GLN A 30 -0.56 13.47 -3.91
C GLN A 30 0.73 14.12 -3.39
N LYS A 31 1.42 13.46 -2.45
CA LYS A 31 2.65 13.98 -1.84
C LYS A 31 3.88 13.85 -2.74
N TYR A 32 3.92 12.83 -3.59
CA TYR A 32 5.04 12.54 -4.49
C TYR A 32 4.54 12.28 -5.92
N PRO A 33 4.00 13.30 -6.61
CA PRO A 33 3.32 13.12 -7.90
C PRO A 33 4.23 12.55 -9.00
N ASP A 34 5.52 12.87 -8.96
CA ASP A 34 6.51 12.45 -9.96
C ASP A 34 7.30 11.20 -9.55
N ARG A 35 6.83 10.45 -8.55
CA ARG A 35 7.49 9.24 -8.06
C ARG A 35 6.61 8.02 -8.22
N ASP A 36 7.26 6.91 -8.55
CA ASP A 36 6.63 5.61 -8.52
C ASP A 36 6.30 5.18 -7.09
N ILE A 37 5.11 4.60 -6.94
CA ILE A 37 4.66 4.00 -5.68
C ILE A 37 4.78 2.49 -5.79
N VAL A 38 5.59 1.90 -4.90
CA VAL A 38 5.68 0.46 -4.71
C VAL A 38 5.00 0.13 -3.38
N ALA A 39 3.98 -0.72 -3.42
CA ALA A 39 3.32 -1.24 -2.23
C ALA A 39 3.98 -2.55 -1.81
N VAL A 40 4.35 -2.65 -0.54
CA VAL A 40 4.80 -3.90 0.08
C VAL A 40 3.71 -4.27 1.08
N PHE A 41 2.96 -5.33 0.81
CA PHE A 41 1.73 -5.64 1.53
C PHE A 41 1.83 -6.98 2.25
N GLN A 42 1.60 -6.94 3.56
CA GLN A 42 1.45 -8.12 4.40
C GLN A 42 -0.02 -8.23 4.83
N PRO A 43 -0.79 -9.21 4.33
CA PRO A 43 -2.15 -9.40 4.78
C PRO A 43 -2.23 -9.82 6.25
N HIS A 44 -3.17 -9.25 7.00
CA HIS A 44 -3.41 -9.61 8.39
C HIS A 44 -4.51 -10.68 8.50
N THR A 45 -4.14 -11.90 8.90
CA THR A 45 -4.98 -13.11 9.02
C THR A 45 -5.57 -13.66 7.72
N PHE A 46 -5.64 -14.99 7.63
CA PHE A 46 -6.22 -15.68 6.47
C PHE A 46 -7.69 -15.31 6.23
N THR A 47 -8.50 -15.28 7.28
CA THR A 47 -9.95 -15.05 7.17
C THR A 47 -10.27 -13.69 6.57
N ARG A 48 -9.56 -12.63 6.97
CA ARG A 48 -9.74 -11.30 6.40
C ARG A 48 -9.29 -11.22 4.94
N THR A 49 -8.18 -11.89 4.60
CA THR A 49 -7.70 -11.95 3.22
C THR A 49 -8.70 -12.63 2.31
N GLN A 50 -9.31 -13.74 2.75
CA GLN A 50 -10.38 -14.39 1.99
C GLN A 50 -11.61 -13.49 1.85
N GLN A 51 -12.02 -12.83 2.95
CA GLN A 51 -13.22 -11.99 2.95
C GLN A 51 -13.11 -10.79 2.00
N PHE A 52 -11.92 -10.19 1.89
CA PHE A 52 -11.69 -8.95 1.13
C PHE A 52 -10.74 -9.13 -0.04
N LEU A 53 -10.65 -10.33 -0.61
CA LEU A 53 -9.61 -10.65 -1.60
C LEU A 53 -9.68 -9.72 -2.82
N SER A 54 -10.89 -9.46 -3.32
CA SER A 54 -11.12 -8.60 -4.48
C SER A 54 -10.80 -7.14 -4.16
N GLU A 55 -11.22 -6.66 -2.99
CA GLU A 55 -11.00 -5.30 -2.53
C GLU A 55 -9.52 -5.02 -2.25
N PHE A 56 -8.78 -5.99 -1.70
CA PHE A 56 -7.33 -5.91 -1.60
C PHE A 56 -6.68 -5.83 -2.98
N ALA A 57 -7.10 -6.66 -3.93
CA ALA A 57 -6.58 -6.59 -5.29
C ALA A 57 -6.83 -5.21 -5.93
N ASP A 58 -8.02 -4.65 -5.76
CA ASP A 58 -8.38 -3.36 -6.37
C ASP A 58 -7.67 -2.17 -5.71
N SER A 59 -7.53 -2.17 -4.39
CA SER A 59 -6.75 -1.15 -3.66
C SER A 59 -5.26 -1.21 -4.02
N LEU A 60 -4.66 -2.40 -4.07
CA LEU A 60 -3.22 -2.57 -4.35
C LEU A 60 -2.85 -2.29 -5.81
N LYS A 61 -3.78 -2.51 -6.77
CA LYS A 61 -3.60 -2.12 -8.20
C LYS A 61 -3.40 -0.61 -8.39
N LYS A 62 -3.74 0.22 -7.39
CA LYS A 62 -3.45 1.66 -7.43
C LYS A 62 -1.96 1.98 -7.25
N SER A 63 -1.12 1.03 -6.84
CA SER A 63 0.34 1.15 -6.85
C SER A 63 0.92 0.68 -8.20
N ARG A 64 2.15 1.09 -8.54
CA ARG A 64 2.81 0.60 -9.77
C ARG A 64 3.18 -0.88 -9.66
N LEU A 65 3.63 -1.29 -8.48
CA LEU A 65 4.06 -2.64 -8.19
C LEU A 65 3.64 -3.00 -6.76
N CYS A 66 3.04 -4.18 -6.61
CA CYS A 66 2.73 -4.77 -5.32
C CYS A 66 3.65 -5.98 -5.09
N LEU A 67 4.37 -5.99 -3.97
CA LEU A 67 5.17 -7.13 -3.52
C LEU A 67 4.48 -7.73 -2.28
N PRO A 68 4.11 -9.03 -2.31
CA PRO A 68 3.66 -9.70 -1.10
C PRO A 68 4.86 -9.92 -0.16
N LEU A 69 4.63 -9.74 1.13
CA LEU A 69 5.53 -10.20 2.19
C LEU A 69 5.20 -11.62 2.63
#